data_AF-A0A9P6X5E4-F1
#
_entry.id   AF-A0A9P6X5E4-F1
#
_cell.length_a   1.000
_cell.length_b   1.000
_cell.length_c   1.000
_cell.angle_alpha   90.00
_cell.angle_beta   90.00
_cell.angle_gamma   90.00
#
_symmetry.space_group_name_H-M   'P 1'
#
loop_
_entity.id
_entity.type
_entity.pdbx_description
1 polymer ?
#
loop_
_entity_poly.entity_id
_entity_poly.type
_entity_poly.pdbx_seq_one_letter_code
_entity_poly.pdbx_strand_id
1 'polypeptide(L)'
;MKSGSKENLTWKINYLAAQVGEKTHMKTAIFAASRAKHQQIHNSNIQYTDKEDLKVKLQNARKQKLEHKLHQSRREIKSALKKAKSIETQKQIKKIKSAKASIENKDDDDKEKEEKKVKKQDLEKLEKELDMLKHVDLEYLTEKKIKSNLKKNGSLKNEEPVKELIENIEIKSPYADDVDKVLLSNIEARLLSHKAVINETQSIIESFISILKGDTEKIEKKKTEIQEKKRKAEEAKKKEEEKKKKQKTTKGTDSSKFMESLAADDEKNDENFKNIYEGVKKPNRVGQRQRRKQWEELYGKEANHVVAAYQKREEKRLANPDYKPKKVHKPTPSNTAPAEPMHPSWEAKRQQQEMMSKALSGKVTSNNKIVFNDDD
;
A
#
# COMPACT_ATOMS: atom_id res chain seq x y z
N MET A 1 -18.40 20.16 20.39
CA MET A 1 -18.93 18.92 19.78
C MET A 1 -17.77 17.98 19.49
N LYS A 2 -17.67 16.85 20.21
CA LYS A 2 -16.64 15.84 19.94
C LYS A 2 -16.86 15.34 18.52
N SER A 3 -15.89 15.57 17.63
CA SER A 3 -15.94 15.07 16.26
C SER A 3 -16.09 13.54 16.32
N GLY A 4 -17.28 13.05 15.96
CA GLY A 4 -17.50 11.62 15.80
C GLY A 4 -16.39 11.04 14.92
N SER A 5 -15.87 9.88 15.31
CA SER A 5 -14.85 9.16 14.55
C SER A 5 -15.19 9.23 13.06
N LYS A 6 -14.31 9.86 12.25
CA LYS A 6 -14.53 10.03 10.80
C LYS A 6 -14.82 8.66 10.21
N GLU A 7 -16.06 8.40 9.83
CA GLU A 7 -16.45 7.13 9.24
C GLU A 7 -15.64 6.91 7.97
N ASN A 8 -15.05 5.72 7.84
CA ASN A 8 -14.35 5.35 6.62
C ASN A 8 -15.38 5.06 5.52
N LEU A 9 -15.66 6.08 4.70
CA LEU A 9 -16.60 6.00 3.59
C LEU A 9 -16.27 4.86 2.61
N THR A 10 -14.98 4.57 2.39
CA THR A 10 -14.59 3.46 1.52
C THR A 10 -15.06 2.12 2.09
N TRP A 11 -14.87 1.89 3.40
CA TRP A 11 -15.38 0.69 4.06
C TRP A 11 -16.91 0.65 4.04
N LYS A 12 -17.57 1.77 4.37
CA LYS A 12 -19.04 1.89 4.39
C LYS A 12 -19.67 1.58 3.04
N ILE A 13 -19.13 2.11 1.94
CA ILE A 13 -19.58 1.83 0.57
C ILE A 13 -19.44 0.34 0.27
N ASN A 14 -18.27 -0.26 0.55
CA ASN A 14 -18.06 -1.69 0.27
C ASN A 14 -18.95 -2.60 1.14
N TYR A 15 -19.23 -2.18 2.39
CA TYR A 15 -20.13 -2.89 3.28
C TYR A 15 -21.58 -2.84 2.80
N LEU A 16 -22.09 -1.64 2.52
CA LEU A 16 -23.46 -1.45 2.02
C LEU A 16 -23.65 -2.11 0.65
N ALA A 17 -22.68 -1.99 -0.26
CA ALA A 17 -22.69 -2.69 -1.54
C ALA A 17 -22.78 -4.22 -1.35
N ALA A 18 -21.99 -4.78 -0.42
CA ALA A 18 -22.08 -6.21 -0.11
C ALA A 18 -23.44 -6.60 0.51
N GLN A 19 -24.06 -5.75 1.32
CA GLN A 19 -25.41 -5.99 1.86
C GLN A 19 -26.51 -5.97 0.78
N VAL A 20 -26.41 -5.04 -0.18
CA VAL A 20 -27.34 -4.93 -1.32
C VAL A 20 -27.16 -6.07 -2.33
N GLY A 21 -26.00 -6.75 -2.32
CA GLY A 21 -25.63 -7.84 -3.22
C GLY A 21 -24.77 -7.40 -4.41
N GLU A 22 -24.26 -6.18 -4.40
CA GLU A 22 -23.27 -5.72 -5.37
C GLU A 22 -21.90 -6.35 -5.10
N LYS A 23 -21.11 -6.55 -6.16
CA LYS A 23 -19.77 -7.16 -6.05
C LYS A 23 -18.79 -6.16 -5.45
N THR A 24 -18.05 -6.57 -4.42
CA THR A 24 -17.00 -5.76 -3.81
C THR A 24 -15.68 -6.53 -3.71
N HIS A 25 -14.56 -5.81 -3.71
CA HIS A 25 -13.23 -6.42 -3.59
C HIS A 25 -12.75 -6.59 -2.14
N MET A 26 -13.53 -6.09 -1.17
CA MET A 26 -13.16 -6.00 0.23
C MET A 26 -13.76 -7.19 1.01
N LYS A 27 -12.96 -8.22 1.25
CA LYS A 27 -13.40 -9.47 1.91
C LYS A 27 -13.99 -9.24 3.31
N THR A 28 -13.44 -8.29 4.06
CA THR A 28 -13.92 -7.94 5.40
C THR A 28 -15.33 -7.36 5.37
N ALA A 29 -15.63 -6.54 4.37
CA ALA A 29 -16.96 -5.98 4.16
C ALA A 29 -17.97 -7.08 3.77
N ILE A 30 -17.58 -8.00 2.89
CA ILE A 30 -18.41 -9.17 2.51
C ILE A 30 -18.73 -10.03 3.73
N PHE A 31 -17.72 -10.36 4.55
CA PHE A 31 -17.91 -11.17 5.75
C PHE A 31 -18.80 -10.47 6.79
N ALA A 32 -18.58 -9.16 7.00
CA ALA A 32 -19.41 -8.36 7.89
C ALA A 32 -20.87 -8.30 7.42
N ALA A 33 -21.11 -8.10 6.12
CA ALA A 33 -22.45 -8.07 5.54
C ALA A 33 -23.16 -9.43 5.68
N SER A 34 -22.44 -10.53 5.43
CA SER A 34 -22.96 -11.89 5.63
C SER A 34 -23.33 -12.15 7.09
N ARG A 35 -22.48 -11.72 8.03
CA ARG A 35 -22.75 -11.82 9.47
C ARG A 35 -23.98 -11.02 9.89
N ALA A 36 -24.13 -9.79 9.38
CA ALA A 36 -25.31 -8.96 9.67
C ALA A 36 -26.59 -9.63 9.17
N LYS A 37 -26.58 -10.18 7.94
CA LYS A 37 -27.71 -10.94 7.39
C LYS A 37 -28.05 -12.17 8.25
N HIS A 38 -27.05 -12.92 8.70
CA HIS A 38 -27.25 -14.06 9.59
C HIS A 38 -27.84 -13.61 10.94
N GLN A 39 -27.39 -12.50 11.51
CA GLN A 39 -27.94 -11.96 12.77
C GLN A 39 -29.41 -11.54 12.62
N GLN A 40 -29.79 -10.97 11.49
CA GLN A 40 -31.19 -10.62 11.21
C GLN A 40 -32.10 -11.86 11.13
N ILE A 41 -31.62 -12.96 10.54
CA ILE A 41 -32.40 -14.22 10.45
C ILE A 41 -32.62 -14.83 11.83
N HIS A 42 -31.62 -14.76 12.72
CA HIS A 42 -31.65 -15.42 14.02
C HIS A 42 -32.15 -14.55 15.18
N ASN A 43 -32.43 -13.27 14.95
CA ASN A 43 -32.93 -12.36 15.97
C ASN A 43 -34.31 -11.86 15.57
N SER A 44 -35.36 -12.42 16.19
CA SER A 44 -36.76 -12.06 15.96
C SER A 44 -37.10 -10.61 16.33
N ASN A 45 -36.24 -9.92 17.07
CA ASN A 45 -36.44 -8.53 17.49
C ASN A 45 -35.77 -7.51 16.54
N ILE A 46 -35.04 -7.95 15.51
CA ILE A 46 -34.41 -7.04 14.55
C ILE A 46 -35.37 -6.80 13.38
N GLN A 47 -35.80 -5.54 13.22
CA GLN A 47 -36.55 -5.08 12.06
C GLN A 47 -35.81 -5.42 10.76
N TYR A 48 -36.54 -5.99 9.79
CA TYR A 48 -36.00 -6.30 8.48
C TYR A 48 -35.55 -5.00 7.82
N THR A 49 -34.26 -4.88 7.53
CA THR A 49 -33.76 -3.71 6.81
C THR A 49 -34.23 -3.81 5.37
N ASP A 50 -35.05 -2.86 4.95
CA ASP A 50 -35.49 -2.79 3.56
C ASP A 50 -34.27 -2.65 2.62
N LYS A 51 -34.30 -3.41 1.52
CA LYS A 51 -33.25 -3.38 0.51
C LYS A 51 -33.20 -2.01 -0.17
N GLU A 52 -34.32 -1.32 -0.27
CA GLU A 52 -34.40 0.04 -0.84
C GLU A 52 -33.70 1.05 0.06
N ASP A 53 -33.93 1.02 1.36
CA ASP A 53 -33.20 1.85 2.33
C ASP A 53 -31.68 1.64 2.27
N LEU A 54 -31.23 0.39 2.10
CA LEU A 54 -29.80 0.09 1.95
C LEU A 54 -29.23 0.67 0.66
N LYS A 55 -30.00 0.66 -0.44
CA LYS A 55 -29.60 1.32 -1.70
C LYS A 55 -29.49 2.84 -1.52
N VAL A 56 -30.45 3.47 -0.84
CA VAL A 56 -30.42 4.92 -0.57
C VAL A 56 -29.20 5.26 0.30
N LYS A 57 -28.94 4.49 1.35
CA LYS A 57 -27.74 4.66 2.20
C LYS A 57 -26.45 4.48 1.41
N LEU A 58 -26.41 3.53 0.47
CA LEU A 58 -25.26 3.30 -0.41
C LEU A 58 -25.04 4.49 -1.36
N GLN A 59 -26.08 5.01 -1.99
CA GLN A 59 -26.01 6.18 -2.87
C GLN A 59 -25.55 7.43 -2.10
N ASN A 60 -26.06 7.66 -0.90
CA ASN A 60 -25.62 8.77 -0.04
C ASN A 60 -24.14 8.63 0.37
N ALA A 61 -23.69 7.42 0.70
CA ALA A 61 -22.27 7.18 1.02
C ALA A 61 -21.37 7.40 -0.21
N ARG A 62 -21.81 6.98 -1.40
CA ARG A 62 -21.13 7.26 -2.68
C ARG A 62 -21.05 8.76 -2.94
N LYS A 63 -22.14 9.49 -2.80
CA LYS A 63 -22.20 10.96 -2.95
C LYS A 63 -21.17 11.66 -2.07
N GLN A 64 -21.17 11.39 -0.76
CA GLN A 64 -20.19 11.96 0.17
C GLN A 64 -18.74 11.64 -0.23
N LYS A 65 -18.49 10.42 -0.71
CA LYS A 65 -17.16 10.01 -1.16
C LYS A 65 -16.76 10.73 -2.44
N LEU A 66 -17.69 10.92 -3.37
CA LEU A 66 -17.47 11.65 -4.61
C LEU A 66 -17.22 13.14 -4.35
N GLU A 67 -17.94 13.77 -3.41
CA GLU A 67 -17.68 15.15 -2.98
C GLU A 67 -16.26 15.31 -2.42
N HIS A 68 -15.84 14.39 -1.55
CA HIS A 68 -14.48 14.39 -1.02
C HIS A 68 -13.44 14.21 -2.13
N LYS A 69 -13.69 13.27 -3.07
CA LYS A 69 -12.78 13.05 -4.18
C LYS A 69 -12.77 14.23 -5.14
N LEU A 70 -13.90 14.90 -5.38
CA LEU A 70 -13.99 16.13 -6.17
C LEU A 70 -13.12 17.25 -5.59
N HIS A 71 -13.18 17.47 -4.28
CA HIS A 71 -12.31 18.44 -3.62
C HIS A 71 -10.81 18.10 -3.81
N GLN A 72 -10.46 16.82 -3.69
CA GLN A 72 -9.10 16.37 -3.95
C GLN A 72 -8.71 16.52 -5.43
N SER A 73 -9.61 16.21 -6.36
CA SER A 73 -9.43 16.37 -7.80
C SER A 73 -9.14 17.82 -8.19
N ARG A 74 -9.79 18.80 -7.56
CA ARG A 74 -9.48 20.23 -7.74
C ARG A 74 -8.02 20.53 -7.42
N ARG A 75 -7.52 20.01 -6.29
CA ARG A 75 -6.11 20.22 -5.87
C ARG A 75 -5.13 19.55 -6.83
N GLU A 76 -5.42 18.33 -7.27
CA GLU A 76 -4.60 17.54 -8.20
C GLU A 76 -4.50 18.24 -9.56
N ILE A 77 -5.63 18.63 -10.17
CA ILE A 77 -5.67 19.32 -11.45
C ILE A 77 -5.02 20.71 -11.37
N LYS A 78 -5.29 21.49 -10.31
CA LYS A 78 -4.65 22.80 -10.11
C LYS A 78 -3.13 22.67 -10.01
N SER A 79 -2.63 21.65 -9.32
CA SER A 79 -1.19 21.36 -9.24
C SER A 79 -0.61 21.00 -10.61
N ALA A 80 -1.30 20.16 -11.38
CA ALA A 80 -0.89 19.82 -12.75
C ALA A 80 -0.92 21.04 -13.70
N LEU A 81 -1.92 21.91 -13.56
CA LEU A 81 -2.03 23.15 -14.32
C LEU A 81 -0.93 24.16 -13.97
N LYS A 82 -0.53 24.27 -12.70
CA LYS A 82 0.64 25.08 -12.31
C LYS A 82 1.91 24.61 -13.01
N LYS A 83 2.13 23.29 -13.06
CA LYS A 83 3.26 22.68 -13.79
C LYS A 83 3.17 22.97 -15.29
N ALA A 84 2.00 22.77 -15.89
CA ALA A 84 1.76 23.05 -17.31
C ALA A 84 2.02 24.53 -17.66
N LYS A 85 1.50 25.45 -16.83
CA LYS A 85 1.70 26.90 -16.97
C LYS A 85 3.19 27.26 -16.89
N SER A 86 3.93 26.73 -15.92
CA SER A 86 5.37 26.97 -15.82
C SER A 86 6.13 26.52 -17.07
N ILE A 87 5.80 25.34 -17.61
CA ILE A 87 6.44 24.80 -18.80
C ILE A 87 6.09 25.63 -20.05
N GLU A 88 4.82 26.00 -20.21
CA GLU A 88 4.39 26.80 -21.36
C GLU A 88 4.98 28.22 -21.31
N THR A 89 5.06 28.84 -20.12
CA THR A 89 5.72 30.14 -19.94
C THR A 89 7.18 30.06 -20.35
N GLN A 90 7.90 29.01 -19.95
CA GLN A 90 9.29 28.81 -20.35
C GLN A 90 9.42 28.62 -21.87
N LYS A 91 8.52 27.86 -22.50
CA LYS A 91 8.51 27.69 -23.97
C LYS A 91 8.26 29.01 -24.68
N GLN A 92 7.30 29.80 -24.21
CA GLN A 92 6.98 31.10 -24.80
C GLN A 92 8.13 32.10 -24.66
N ILE A 93 8.77 32.15 -23.48
CA ILE A 93 9.98 32.97 -23.28
C ILE A 93 11.09 32.54 -24.24
N LYS A 94 11.31 31.22 -24.43
CA LYS A 94 12.31 30.72 -25.39
C LYS A 94 11.97 31.13 -26.83
N LYS A 95 10.70 31.03 -27.24
CA LYS A 95 10.25 31.49 -28.57
C LYS A 95 10.47 32.99 -28.78
N ILE A 96 10.17 33.81 -27.78
CA ILE A 96 10.41 35.26 -27.82
C ILE A 96 11.91 35.54 -27.94
N LYS A 97 12.75 34.86 -27.15
CA LYS A 97 14.22 35.03 -27.23
C LYS A 97 14.76 34.64 -28.61
N SER A 98 14.31 33.52 -29.19
CA SER A 98 14.73 33.11 -30.54
C SER A 98 14.23 34.07 -31.62
N ALA A 99 13.01 34.60 -31.48
CA ALA A 99 12.47 35.60 -32.41
C ALA A 99 13.25 36.92 -32.34
N LYS A 100 13.60 37.38 -31.13
CA LYS A 100 14.46 38.57 -30.91
C LYS A 100 15.83 38.41 -31.59
N ALA A 101 16.52 37.29 -31.32
CA ALA A 101 17.81 37.02 -31.95
C ALA A 101 17.71 36.94 -33.49
N SER A 102 16.59 36.45 -34.02
CA SER A 102 16.38 36.34 -35.48
C SER A 102 16.08 37.68 -36.16
N ILE A 103 15.65 38.70 -35.40
CA ILE A 103 15.45 40.07 -35.90
C ILE A 103 16.78 40.83 -35.87
N GLU A 104 17.56 40.64 -34.80
CA GLU A 104 18.86 41.30 -34.59
C GLU A 104 19.95 40.84 -35.59
N ASN A 105 19.95 39.56 -36.01
CA ASN A 105 20.96 39.02 -36.93
C ASN A 105 20.69 39.30 -38.43
N LYS A 106 19.65 40.08 -38.79
CA LYS A 106 19.20 40.29 -40.19
C LYS A 106 19.48 41.71 -40.68
N ASP A 107 20.60 42.31 -40.33
CA ASP A 107 20.98 43.62 -40.85
C ASP A 107 21.85 43.41 -42.08
N ASP A 108 21.29 43.52 -43.31
CA ASP A 108 22.02 44.11 -44.46
C ASP A 108 21.23 44.34 -45.79
N ASP A 109 19.93 43.99 -45.97
CA ASP A 109 19.25 44.23 -47.28
C ASP A 109 17.87 44.91 -47.24
N ASP A 110 17.57 45.78 -48.22
CA ASP A 110 16.35 46.61 -48.29
C ASP A 110 15.04 45.81 -48.49
N LYS A 111 15.10 44.60 -49.06
CA LYS A 111 13.96 43.65 -49.10
C LYS A 111 13.63 43.07 -47.72
N GLU A 112 14.54 43.12 -46.74
CA GLU A 112 14.30 42.61 -45.39
C GLU A 112 13.48 43.56 -44.51
N LYS A 113 13.26 44.82 -44.90
CA LYS A 113 12.48 45.78 -44.08
C LYS A 113 11.01 45.37 -43.90
N GLU A 114 10.38 44.80 -44.93
CA GLU A 114 9.02 44.25 -44.81
C GLU A 114 9.00 42.95 -43.99
N GLU A 115 9.96 42.05 -44.21
CA GLU A 115 10.11 40.83 -43.39
C GLU A 115 10.36 41.14 -41.90
N LYS A 116 11.14 42.18 -41.61
CA LYS A 116 11.39 42.67 -40.24
C LYS A 116 10.12 43.22 -39.59
N LYS A 117 9.28 43.95 -40.34
CA LYS A 117 7.98 44.44 -39.84
C LYS A 117 7.05 43.27 -39.49
N VAL A 118 6.95 42.26 -40.34
CA VAL A 118 6.13 41.05 -40.08
C VAL A 118 6.65 40.31 -38.85
N LYS A 119 7.96 40.11 -38.72
CA LYS A 119 8.58 39.46 -37.55
C LYS A 119 8.39 40.25 -36.26
N LYS A 120 8.38 41.59 -36.33
CA LYS A 120 8.10 42.46 -35.19
C LYS A 120 6.64 42.34 -34.73
N GLN A 121 5.69 42.31 -35.68
CA GLN A 121 4.28 42.06 -35.34
C GLN A 121 4.08 40.68 -34.71
N ASP A 122 4.77 39.66 -35.19
CA ASP A 122 4.71 38.33 -34.60
C ASP A 122 5.34 38.27 -33.21
N LEU A 123 6.39 39.04 -32.96
CA LEU A 123 6.97 39.21 -31.64
C LEU A 123 5.99 39.89 -30.67
N GLU A 124 5.30 40.95 -31.10
CA GLU A 124 4.25 41.60 -30.30
C GLU A 124 3.11 40.64 -29.95
N LYS A 125 2.71 39.77 -30.89
CA LYS A 125 1.71 38.71 -30.62
C LYS A 125 2.23 37.72 -29.57
N LEU A 126 3.49 37.27 -29.67
CA LEU A 126 4.09 36.34 -28.72
C LEU A 126 4.22 36.96 -27.31
N GLU A 127 4.49 38.27 -27.22
CA GLU A 127 4.57 39.01 -25.96
C GLU A 127 3.19 39.20 -25.32
N LYS A 128 2.16 39.55 -26.11
CA LYS A 128 0.75 39.59 -25.66
C LYS A 128 0.28 38.23 -25.14
N GLU A 129 0.64 37.16 -25.85
CA GLU A 129 0.34 35.79 -25.44
C GLU A 129 1.03 35.41 -24.12
N LEU A 130 2.29 35.81 -23.94
CA LEU A 130 3.03 35.59 -22.69
C LEU A 130 2.39 36.34 -21.52
N ASP A 131 1.93 37.57 -21.75
CA ASP A 131 1.25 38.37 -20.73
C ASP A 131 -0.08 37.71 -20.30
N MET A 132 -0.91 37.34 -21.27
CA MET A 132 -2.14 36.58 -21.03
C MET A 132 -1.88 35.28 -20.28
N LEU A 133 -0.84 34.52 -20.66
CA LEU A 133 -0.47 33.26 -20.01
C LEU A 133 -0.14 33.45 -18.51
N LYS A 134 0.48 34.56 -18.13
CA LYS A 134 0.77 34.88 -16.71
C LYS A 134 -0.50 35.13 -15.91
N HIS A 135 -1.53 35.70 -16.52
CA HIS A 135 -2.77 36.08 -15.86
C HIS A 135 -3.90 35.04 -15.98
N VAL A 136 -3.67 33.91 -16.66
CA VAL A 136 -4.64 32.80 -16.69
C VAL A 136 -5.01 32.35 -15.27
N ASP A 137 -6.31 32.35 -15.00
CA ASP A 137 -6.91 31.81 -13.78
C ASP A 137 -6.94 30.27 -13.82
N LEU A 138 -6.16 29.68 -12.93
CA LEU A 138 -6.04 28.23 -12.79
C LEU A 138 -7.24 27.59 -12.08
N GLU A 139 -7.93 28.32 -11.20
CA GLU A 139 -9.11 27.81 -10.49
C GLU A 139 -10.27 27.65 -11.46
N TYR A 140 -10.55 28.70 -12.26
CA TYR A 140 -11.52 28.66 -13.34
C TYR A 140 -11.26 27.50 -14.32
N LEU A 141 -10.02 27.32 -14.75
CA LEU A 141 -9.65 26.22 -15.64
C LEU A 141 -9.82 24.84 -15.01
N THR A 142 -9.55 24.73 -13.71
CA THR A 142 -9.75 23.50 -12.95
C THR A 142 -11.22 23.11 -12.96
N GLU A 143 -12.13 24.02 -12.61
CA GLU A 143 -13.57 23.75 -12.58
C GLU A 143 -14.12 23.46 -14.00
N LYS A 144 -13.69 24.23 -15.00
CA LYS A 144 -14.03 24.00 -16.41
C LYS A 144 -13.60 22.61 -16.87
N LYS A 145 -12.38 22.19 -16.53
CA LYS A 145 -11.86 20.87 -16.88
C LYS A 145 -12.60 19.76 -16.15
N ILE A 146 -12.86 19.88 -14.85
CA ILE A 146 -13.60 18.87 -14.09
C ILE A 146 -15.03 18.72 -14.65
N LYS A 147 -15.77 19.82 -14.77
CA LYS A 147 -17.17 19.80 -15.26
C LYS A 147 -17.26 19.22 -16.67
N SER A 148 -16.38 19.63 -17.57
CA SER A 148 -16.37 19.10 -18.95
C SER A 148 -16.02 17.62 -19.01
N ASN A 149 -15.07 17.15 -18.20
CA ASN A 149 -14.74 15.72 -18.13
C ASN A 149 -15.92 14.91 -17.58
N LEU A 150 -16.51 15.31 -16.46
CA LEU A 150 -17.64 14.57 -15.89
C LEU A 150 -18.83 14.50 -16.87
N LYS A 151 -19.10 15.58 -17.62
CA LYS A 151 -20.15 15.61 -18.65
C LYS A 151 -19.84 14.76 -19.89
N LYS A 152 -18.57 14.65 -20.30
CA LYS A 152 -18.14 13.93 -21.51
C LYS A 152 -17.99 12.42 -21.31
N ASN A 153 -17.76 11.98 -20.08
CA ASN A 153 -17.58 10.56 -19.79
C ASN A 153 -18.90 9.79 -19.87
N GLY A 154 -19.05 8.92 -20.87
CA GLY A 154 -20.26 8.09 -21.03
C GLY A 154 -20.58 7.21 -19.82
N SER A 155 -19.55 6.76 -19.10
CA SER A 155 -19.70 5.93 -17.88
C SER A 155 -20.17 6.69 -16.64
N LEU A 156 -20.06 8.02 -16.61
CA LEU A 156 -20.33 8.86 -15.43
C LEU A 156 -21.51 9.81 -15.64
N LYS A 157 -21.72 10.29 -16.87
CA LYS A 157 -22.74 11.31 -17.21
C LYS A 157 -24.17 10.94 -16.76
N ASN A 158 -24.50 9.65 -16.77
CA ASN A 158 -25.87 9.19 -16.52
C ASN A 158 -26.16 8.89 -15.05
N GLU A 159 -25.14 8.86 -14.19
CA GLU A 159 -25.29 8.49 -12.77
C GLU A 159 -25.85 9.68 -11.97
N GLU A 160 -26.95 9.46 -11.25
CA GLU A 160 -27.65 10.45 -10.40
C GLU A 160 -26.68 11.29 -9.52
N PRO A 161 -25.80 10.69 -8.70
CA PRO A 161 -24.93 11.47 -7.82
C PRO A 161 -23.91 12.32 -8.58
N VAL A 162 -23.58 11.97 -9.83
CA VAL A 162 -22.66 12.76 -10.66
C VAL A 162 -23.38 13.96 -11.28
N LYS A 163 -24.66 13.82 -11.64
CA LYS A 163 -25.46 14.94 -12.15
C LYS A 163 -25.59 16.06 -11.12
N GLU A 164 -25.94 15.70 -9.88
CA GLU A 164 -26.01 16.66 -8.77
C GLU A 164 -24.67 17.37 -8.53
N LEU A 165 -23.55 16.62 -8.59
CA LEU A 165 -22.22 17.22 -8.48
C LEU A 165 -21.91 18.20 -9.62
N ILE A 166 -22.30 17.88 -10.85
CA ILE A 166 -22.11 18.75 -12.01
C ILE A 166 -22.94 20.03 -11.89
N GLU A 167 -24.15 19.94 -11.35
CA GLU A 167 -25.04 21.08 -11.10
C GLU A 167 -24.47 22.00 -10.03
N ASN A 168 -23.91 21.44 -8.96
CA ASN A 168 -23.27 22.19 -7.88
C ASN A 168 -21.94 22.87 -8.28
N ILE A 169 -21.35 22.52 -9.43
CA ILE A 169 -20.15 23.21 -9.94
C ILE A 169 -20.58 24.48 -10.65
N GLU A 170 -20.50 25.60 -9.94
CA GLU A 170 -20.59 26.95 -10.51
C GLU A 170 -19.31 27.29 -11.28
N ILE A 171 -19.45 27.66 -12.55
CA ILE A 171 -18.34 28.20 -13.35
C ILE A 171 -18.66 29.68 -13.59
N LYS A 172 -17.95 30.55 -12.88
CA LYS A 172 -17.99 31.99 -13.11
C LYS A 172 -16.75 32.37 -13.90
N SER A 173 -16.93 32.99 -15.06
CA SER A 173 -15.80 33.54 -15.82
C SER A 173 -15.18 34.68 -15.03
N PRO A 174 -13.88 34.62 -14.70
CA PRO A 174 -13.20 35.69 -13.98
C PRO A 174 -12.75 36.83 -14.92
N TYR A 175 -12.87 36.64 -16.23
CA TYR A 175 -12.36 37.57 -17.24
C TYR A 175 -13.43 38.59 -17.64
N ALA A 176 -13.00 39.84 -17.84
CA ALA A 176 -13.81 40.90 -18.42
C ALA A 176 -14.09 40.64 -19.91
N ASP A 177 -15.12 41.30 -20.45
CA ASP A 177 -15.62 41.04 -21.82
C ASP A 177 -14.68 41.54 -22.93
N ASP A 178 -13.76 42.43 -22.61
CA ASP A 178 -12.77 43.07 -23.48
C ASP A 178 -11.52 42.20 -23.75
N VAL A 179 -11.38 41.08 -23.04
CA VAL A 179 -10.24 40.16 -23.21
C VAL A 179 -10.32 39.44 -24.57
N ASP A 180 -9.18 39.27 -25.23
CA ASP A 180 -9.07 38.50 -26.48
C ASP A 180 -9.44 37.02 -26.24
N LYS A 181 -10.72 36.71 -26.47
CA LYS A 181 -11.33 35.39 -26.21
C LYS A 181 -10.69 34.29 -27.06
N VAL A 182 -10.20 34.60 -28.25
CA VAL A 182 -9.58 33.62 -29.16
C VAL A 182 -8.20 33.25 -28.64
N LEU A 183 -7.38 34.26 -28.33
CA LEU A 183 -6.05 34.04 -27.75
C LEU A 183 -6.13 33.29 -26.42
N LEU A 184 -7.04 33.70 -25.54
CA LEU A 184 -7.28 33.02 -24.27
C LEU A 184 -7.65 31.55 -24.51
N SER A 185 -8.65 31.26 -25.34
CA SER A 185 -9.06 29.88 -25.66
C SER A 185 -7.91 29.01 -26.16
N ASN A 186 -7.01 29.56 -26.99
CA ASN A 186 -5.83 28.85 -27.50
C ASN A 186 -4.80 28.55 -26.40
N ILE A 187 -4.60 29.47 -25.45
CA ILE A 187 -3.75 29.26 -24.28
C ILE A 187 -4.37 28.20 -23.37
N GLU A 188 -5.66 28.32 -23.07
CA GLU A 188 -6.41 27.35 -22.26
C GLU A 188 -6.31 25.94 -22.86
N ALA A 189 -6.50 25.80 -24.18
CA ALA A 189 -6.41 24.52 -24.87
C ALA A 189 -5.03 23.86 -24.71
N ARG A 190 -3.95 24.63 -24.78
CA ARG A 190 -2.57 24.13 -24.57
C ARG A 190 -2.31 23.71 -23.13
N LEU A 191 -2.81 24.47 -22.16
CA LEU A 191 -2.69 24.10 -20.74
C LEU A 191 -3.49 22.83 -20.42
N LEU A 192 -4.71 22.72 -20.95
CA LEU A 192 -5.60 21.58 -20.72
C LEU A 192 -5.18 20.31 -21.46
N SER A 193 -4.40 20.42 -22.54
CA SER A 193 -3.83 19.30 -23.29
C SER A 193 -2.44 18.89 -22.84
N HIS A 194 -1.86 19.56 -21.84
CA HIS A 194 -0.57 19.17 -21.29
C HIS A 194 -0.65 17.78 -20.64
N LYS A 195 0.36 16.93 -20.91
CA LYS A 195 0.42 15.52 -20.45
C LYS A 195 0.11 15.35 -18.96
N ALA A 196 0.65 16.22 -18.10
CA ALA A 196 0.39 16.13 -16.66
C ALA A 196 -1.09 16.30 -16.31
N VAL A 197 -1.81 17.19 -17.00
CA VAL A 197 -3.24 17.45 -16.77
C VAL A 197 -4.08 16.29 -17.31
N ILE A 198 -3.69 15.73 -18.46
CA ILE A 198 -4.36 14.56 -19.06
C ILE A 198 -4.26 13.35 -18.11
N ASN A 199 -3.06 13.04 -17.62
CA ASN A 199 -2.84 11.89 -16.74
C ASN A 199 -3.66 12.02 -15.43
N GLU A 200 -3.67 13.19 -14.80
CA GLU A 200 -4.47 13.40 -13.59
C GLU A 200 -5.97 13.33 -13.89
N THR A 201 -6.42 13.84 -15.04
CA THR A 201 -7.80 13.71 -15.47
C THR A 201 -8.22 12.24 -15.59
N GLN A 202 -7.38 11.40 -16.20
CA GLN A 202 -7.65 9.96 -16.34
C GLN A 202 -7.71 9.26 -14.97
N SER A 203 -6.72 9.51 -14.11
CA SER A 203 -6.70 9.01 -12.72
C SER A 203 -7.96 9.39 -11.94
N ILE A 204 -8.44 10.62 -12.10
CA ILE A 204 -9.68 11.09 -11.48
C ILE A 204 -10.88 10.32 -12.02
N ILE A 205 -11.01 10.15 -13.34
CA ILE A 205 -12.12 9.41 -13.96
C ILE A 205 -12.16 7.96 -13.45
N GLU A 206 -11.01 7.27 -13.45
CA GLU A 206 -10.88 5.91 -12.92
C GLU A 206 -11.33 5.85 -11.46
N SER A 207 -10.90 6.81 -10.64
CA SER A 207 -11.29 6.85 -9.23
C SER A 207 -12.79 7.08 -9.01
N PHE A 208 -13.44 7.91 -9.84
CA PHE A 208 -14.88 8.14 -9.79
C PHE A 208 -15.65 6.88 -10.21
N ILE A 209 -15.20 6.21 -11.28
CA ILE A 209 -15.77 4.93 -11.73
C ILE A 209 -15.65 3.87 -10.63
N SER A 210 -14.48 3.74 -10.00
CA SER A 210 -14.26 2.82 -8.88
C SER A 210 -15.18 3.06 -7.69
N ILE A 211 -15.52 4.32 -7.37
CA ILE A 211 -16.45 4.65 -6.28
C ILE A 211 -17.89 4.24 -6.63
N LEU A 212 -18.30 4.46 -7.88
CA LEU A 212 -19.67 4.19 -8.33
C LEU A 212 -19.90 2.71 -8.64
N LYS A 213 -19.11 2.13 -9.54
CA LYS A 213 -19.32 0.77 -10.04
C LYS A 213 -18.56 -0.29 -9.25
N GLY A 214 -17.72 0.14 -8.30
CA GLY A 214 -16.77 -0.73 -7.63
C GLY A 214 -15.55 -1.00 -8.52
N ASP A 215 -14.46 -1.46 -7.90
CA ASP A 215 -13.26 -1.86 -8.63
C ASP A 215 -13.44 -3.22 -9.32
N THR A 216 -14.18 -3.29 -10.42
CA THR A 216 -14.34 -4.51 -11.24
C THR A 216 -12.99 -5.11 -11.62
N GLU A 217 -12.05 -4.27 -12.05
CA GLU A 217 -10.69 -4.70 -12.38
C GLU A 217 -9.94 -5.26 -11.18
N LYS A 218 -10.06 -4.67 -9.99
CA LYS A 218 -9.40 -5.23 -8.79
C LYS A 218 -10.06 -6.52 -8.36
N ILE A 219 -11.36 -6.69 -8.61
CA ILE A 219 -12.06 -7.96 -8.38
C ILE A 219 -11.51 -9.01 -9.34
N GLU A 220 -11.33 -8.69 -10.62
CA GLU A 220 -10.78 -9.61 -11.63
C GLU A 220 -9.31 -9.95 -11.37
N LYS A 221 -8.45 -8.95 -11.11
CA LYS A 221 -7.05 -9.15 -10.73
C LYS A 221 -6.91 -10.03 -9.49
N LYS A 222 -7.74 -9.82 -8.46
CA LYS A 222 -7.74 -10.70 -7.28
C LYS A 222 -8.22 -12.11 -7.61
N LYS A 223 -9.19 -12.28 -8.51
CA LYS A 223 -9.66 -13.61 -8.93
C LYS A 223 -8.57 -14.37 -9.69
N THR A 224 -7.88 -13.71 -10.63
CA THR A 224 -6.78 -14.33 -11.39
C THR A 224 -5.62 -14.68 -10.47
N GLU A 225 -5.21 -13.78 -9.56
CA GLU A 225 -4.19 -14.08 -8.55
C GLU A 225 -4.56 -15.27 -7.65
N ILE A 226 -5.83 -15.38 -7.24
CA ILE A 226 -6.32 -16.51 -6.44
C ILE A 226 -6.28 -17.80 -7.26
N GLN A 227 -6.66 -17.77 -8.53
CA GLN A 227 -6.60 -18.93 -9.43
C GLN A 227 -5.16 -19.37 -9.68
N GLU A 228 -4.24 -18.41 -9.89
CA GLU A 228 -2.82 -18.71 -10.07
C GLU A 228 -2.21 -19.32 -8.81
N LYS A 229 -2.54 -18.77 -7.62
CA LYS A 229 -2.13 -19.36 -6.33
C LYS A 229 -2.69 -20.77 -6.14
N LYS A 230 -3.94 -21.03 -6.56
CA LYS A 230 -4.52 -22.38 -6.53
C LYS A 230 -3.80 -23.34 -7.47
N ARG A 231 -3.49 -22.91 -8.70
CA ARG A 231 -2.72 -23.72 -9.68
C ARG A 231 -1.33 -24.06 -9.15
N LYS A 232 -0.60 -23.08 -8.61
CA LYS A 232 0.73 -23.28 -7.99
C LYS A 232 0.66 -24.22 -6.79
N ALA A 233 -0.36 -24.09 -5.94
CA ALA A 233 -0.57 -24.98 -4.81
C ALA A 233 -0.90 -26.42 -5.23
N GLU A 234 -1.71 -26.60 -6.28
CA GLU A 234 -2.05 -27.91 -6.83
C GLU A 234 -0.83 -28.58 -7.49
N GLU A 235 -0.03 -27.81 -8.24
CA GLU A 235 1.22 -28.30 -8.84
C GLU A 235 2.25 -28.70 -7.77
N ALA A 236 2.36 -27.92 -6.69
CA ALA A 236 3.21 -28.27 -5.55
C ALA A 236 2.75 -29.57 -4.87
N LYS A 237 1.43 -29.77 -4.70
CA LYS A 237 0.87 -31.02 -4.16
C LYS A 237 1.16 -32.22 -5.06
N LYS A 238 1.00 -32.08 -6.38
CA LYS A 238 1.34 -33.15 -7.36
C LYS A 238 2.81 -33.52 -7.31
N LYS A 239 3.73 -32.53 -7.23
CA LYS A 239 5.17 -32.77 -7.09
C LYS A 239 5.53 -33.44 -5.76
N GLU A 240 4.81 -33.14 -4.68
CA GLU A 240 5.02 -33.78 -3.38
C GLU A 240 4.52 -35.24 -3.36
N GLU A 241 3.37 -35.52 -3.99
CA GLU A 241 2.86 -36.89 -4.16
C GLU A 241 3.76 -37.75 -5.06
N GLU A 242 4.33 -37.17 -6.12
CA GLU A 242 5.27 -37.88 -7.00
C GLU A 242 6.59 -38.22 -6.28
N LYS A 243 7.11 -37.31 -5.44
CA LYS A 243 8.28 -37.57 -4.58
C LYS A 243 8.01 -38.64 -3.53
N LYS A 244 6.80 -38.67 -2.95
CA LYS A 244 6.38 -39.72 -2.00
C LYS A 244 6.22 -41.09 -2.67
N LYS A 245 5.83 -41.15 -3.95
CA LYS A 245 5.81 -42.41 -4.74
C LYS A 245 7.23 -42.90 -5.08
N LYS A 246 8.15 -42.00 -5.45
CA LYS A 246 9.55 -42.35 -5.78
C LYS A 246 10.39 -42.80 -4.58
N GLN A 247 10.05 -42.38 -3.35
CA GLN A 247 10.74 -42.84 -2.12
C GLN A 247 10.31 -44.23 -1.62
N LYS A 248 9.24 -44.83 -2.18
CA LYS A 248 8.81 -46.20 -1.80
C LYS A 248 9.46 -47.31 -2.63
N THR A 249 10.22 -47.00 -3.69
CA THR A 249 10.77 -48.00 -4.62
C THR A 249 12.29 -48.12 -4.64
N THR A 250 13.04 -47.41 -3.78
CA THR A 250 14.51 -47.51 -3.76
C THR A 250 15.02 -47.74 -2.35
N LYS A 251 14.92 -49.00 -1.89
CA LYS A 251 15.80 -49.56 -0.88
C LYS A 251 16.79 -50.43 -1.66
N GLY A 252 17.90 -49.86 -2.08
CA GLY A 252 18.92 -50.55 -2.86
C GLY A 252 19.97 -49.60 -3.44
N THR A 253 21.20 -49.83 -2.99
CA THR A 253 22.49 -49.47 -3.61
C THR A 253 22.95 -48.01 -3.59
N ASP A 254 23.95 -47.80 -2.73
CA ASP A 254 24.90 -46.70 -2.69
C ASP A 254 25.66 -46.52 -4.01
N SER A 255 25.69 -45.29 -4.53
CA SER A 255 26.88 -44.73 -5.18
C SER A 255 26.84 -43.20 -5.12
N SER A 256 27.98 -42.64 -4.77
CA SER A 256 28.18 -41.29 -4.25
C SER A 256 28.29 -40.25 -5.36
N LYS A 257 27.39 -39.26 -5.35
CA LYS A 257 27.51 -37.98 -6.12
C LYS A 257 28.55 -37.01 -5.54
N PHE A 258 29.46 -37.51 -4.71
CA PHE A 258 30.39 -36.68 -3.95
C PHE A 258 31.69 -36.39 -4.72
N MET A 259 32.10 -37.28 -5.65
CA MET A 259 33.35 -37.09 -6.40
C MET A 259 33.19 -36.24 -7.67
N GLU A 260 31.98 -36.09 -8.21
CA GLU A 260 31.75 -35.34 -9.46
C GLU A 260 31.79 -33.81 -9.29
N SER A 261 31.81 -33.30 -8.04
CA SER A 261 31.81 -31.86 -7.74
C SER A 261 33.16 -31.35 -7.23
N LEU A 262 34.20 -32.19 -7.16
CA LEU A 262 35.50 -31.84 -6.58
C LEU A 262 36.58 -31.49 -7.62
N ALA A 263 36.26 -31.55 -8.92
CA ALA A 263 37.25 -31.44 -10.00
C ALA A 263 37.19 -30.10 -10.77
N ALA A 264 36.46 -29.10 -10.28
CA ALA A 264 36.36 -27.80 -10.94
C ALA A 264 36.15 -26.67 -9.93
N ASP A 265 37.23 -26.11 -9.38
CA ASP A 265 37.52 -24.66 -9.44
C ASP A 265 38.72 -24.28 -8.56
N ASP A 266 39.56 -23.41 -9.11
CA ASP A 266 40.79 -22.84 -8.56
C ASP A 266 40.56 -22.03 -7.24
N GLU A 267 41.09 -22.53 -6.12
CA GLU A 267 41.11 -21.83 -4.84
C GLU A 267 42.34 -20.91 -4.71
N LYS A 268 42.18 -19.61 -4.99
CA LYS A 268 43.10 -18.59 -4.44
C LYS A 268 42.52 -17.16 -4.38
N ASN A 269 41.32 -16.98 -3.82
CA ASN A 269 40.92 -15.76 -3.07
C ASN A 269 39.44 -15.79 -2.62
N ASP A 270 39.00 -16.86 -1.95
CA ASP A 270 37.63 -16.85 -1.40
C ASP A 270 37.64 -16.24 0.01
N GLU A 271 37.12 -15.02 0.17
CA GLU A 271 36.97 -14.33 1.47
C GLU A 271 36.15 -15.18 2.47
N ASN A 272 35.33 -16.08 1.94
CA ASN A 272 34.57 -17.06 2.71
C ASN A 272 35.48 -18.10 3.39
N PHE A 273 36.63 -18.43 2.81
CA PHE A 273 37.60 -19.37 3.39
C PHE A 273 38.26 -18.81 4.66
N LYS A 274 38.62 -17.52 4.65
CA LYS A 274 39.16 -16.80 5.82
C LYS A 274 38.16 -16.78 6.98
N ASN A 275 36.88 -16.53 6.71
CA ASN A 275 35.83 -16.55 7.73
C ASN A 275 35.59 -17.94 8.37
N ILE A 276 35.93 -19.02 7.67
CA ILE A 276 35.74 -20.39 8.16
C ILE A 276 36.93 -20.81 9.04
N TYR A 277 38.16 -20.42 8.70
CA TYR A 277 39.37 -20.85 9.41
C TYR A 277 39.89 -19.87 10.48
N GLU A 278 39.68 -18.55 10.35
CA GLU A 278 40.23 -17.53 11.26
C GLU A 278 39.25 -16.97 12.30
N GLY A 279 38.14 -17.69 12.56
CA GLY A 279 37.51 -17.65 13.88
C GLY A 279 36.42 -16.60 14.09
N VAL A 280 35.18 -17.01 13.82
CA VAL A 280 34.04 -16.62 14.67
C VAL A 280 33.46 -17.90 15.27
N LYS A 281 33.68 -18.12 16.57
CA LYS A 281 33.05 -19.24 17.28
C LYS A 281 31.54 -19.08 17.14
N LYS A 282 30.92 -19.98 16.35
CA LYS A 282 29.47 -19.99 16.14
C LYS A 282 28.80 -20.11 17.53
N PRO A 283 27.88 -19.20 17.89
CA PRO A 283 27.19 -19.30 19.17
C PRO A 283 26.45 -20.63 19.24
N ASN A 284 26.42 -21.21 20.45
CA ASN A 284 25.77 -22.49 20.67
C ASN A 284 24.32 -22.43 20.15
N ARG A 285 23.96 -23.40 19.31
CA ARG A 285 22.69 -23.37 18.58
C ARG A 285 21.55 -23.47 19.60
N VAL A 286 20.79 -22.38 19.75
CA VAL A 286 19.65 -22.31 20.68
C VAL A 286 18.74 -23.53 20.55
N GLY A 287 18.21 -23.97 21.70
CA GLY A 287 17.38 -25.17 21.77
C GLY A 287 16.14 -25.07 20.88
N GLN A 288 15.58 -26.20 20.47
CA GLN A 288 14.41 -26.21 19.57
C GLN A 288 13.23 -25.38 20.10
N ARG A 289 13.03 -25.35 21.42
CA ARG A 289 11.97 -24.55 22.06
C ARG A 289 12.20 -23.05 21.91
N GLN A 290 13.44 -22.59 22.09
CA GLN A 290 13.79 -21.18 21.89
C GLN A 290 13.67 -20.77 20.43
N ARG A 291 14.08 -21.65 19.49
CA ARG A 291 13.84 -21.40 18.06
C ARG A 291 12.35 -21.29 17.75
N ARG A 292 11.52 -22.21 18.23
CA ARG A 292 10.06 -22.11 18.04
C ARG A 292 9.51 -20.81 18.64
N LYS A 293 9.97 -20.40 19.82
CA LYS A 293 9.57 -19.14 20.46
C LYS A 293 9.99 -17.91 19.64
N GLN A 294 11.22 -17.86 19.15
CA GLN A 294 11.68 -16.77 18.27
C GLN A 294 10.86 -16.70 16.98
N TRP A 295 10.51 -17.85 16.41
CA TRP A 295 9.66 -17.90 15.22
C TRP A 295 8.20 -17.53 15.52
N GLU A 296 7.67 -17.89 16.69
CA GLU A 296 6.35 -17.43 17.16
C GLU A 296 6.35 -15.92 17.45
N GLU A 297 7.45 -15.36 17.92
CA GLU A 297 7.56 -13.92 18.18
C GLU A 297 7.66 -13.12 16.87
N LEU A 298 8.43 -13.62 15.89
CA LEU A 298 8.57 -12.98 14.58
C LEU A 298 7.32 -13.10 13.69
N TYR A 299 6.68 -14.27 13.69
CA TYR A 299 5.61 -14.59 12.73
C TYR A 299 4.24 -14.81 13.39
N GLY A 300 4.16 -14.80 14.72
CA GLY A 300 2.90 -14.95 15.46
C GLY A 300 2.16 -16.23 15.11
N LYS A 301 0.90 -16.07 14.68
CA LYS A 301 0.01 -17.16 14.26
C LYS A 301 0.39 -17.78 12.92
N GLU A 302 1.24 -17.12 12.15
CA GLU A 302 1.68 -17.58 10.82
C GLU A 302 2.95 -18.44 10.89
N ALA A 303 3.54 -18.63 12.06
CA ALA A 303 4.69 -19.49 12.23
C ALA A 303 4.39 -20.94 11.76
N ASN A 304 5.27 -21.51 10.93
CA ASN A 304 5.03 -22.80 10.26
C ASN A 304 4.63 -23.93 11.21
N HIS A 305 5.24 -24.02 12.40
CA HIS A 305 4.90 -25.06 13.37
C HIS A 305 3.55 -24.82 14.06
N VAL A 306 3.12 -23.56 14.19
CA VAL A 306 1.78 -23.21 14.71
C VAL A 306 0.72 -23.54 13.66
N VAL A 307 0.97 -23.19 12.39
CA VAL A 307 0.10 -23.52 11.27
C VAL A 307 -0.05 -25.03 11.10
N ALA A 308 1.06 -25.77 11.14
CA ALA A 308 1.04 -27.24 11.08
C ALA A 308 0.29 -27.86 12.26
N ALA A 309 0.44 -27.32 13.47
CA ALA A 309 -0.31 -27.77 14.65
C ALA A 309 -1.81 -27.48 14.52
N TYR A 310 -2.18 -26.36 13.89
CA TYR A 310 -3.57 -26.00 13.61
C TYR A 310 -4.20 -26.93 12.57
N GLN A 311 -3.52 -27.15 11.44
CA GLN A 311 -3.97 -28.06 10.38
C GLN A 311 -4.18 -29.49 10.91
N LYS A 312 -3.21 -30.01 11.68
CA LYS A 312 -3.32 -31.33 12.30
C LYS A 312 -4.47 -31.43 13.31
N ARG A 313 -4.86 -30.31 13.93
CA ARG A 313 -6.03 -30.26 14.81
C ARG A 313 -7.33 -30.29 14.00
N GLU A 314 -7.40 -29.52 12.93
CA GLU A 314 -8.57 -29.49 12.03
C GLU A 314 -8.78 -30.85 11.35
N GLU A 315 -7.72 -31.52 10.90
CA GLU A 315 -7.79 -32.89 10.38
C GLU A 315 -8.39 -33.88 11.39
N LYS A 316 -8.02 -33.76 12.68
CA LYS A 316 -8.60 -34.60 13.74
C LYS A 316 -10.06 -34.28 14.04
N ARG A 317 -10.49 -33.02 13.88
CA ARG A 317 -11.90 -32.61 14.01
C ARG A 317 -12.75 -33.09 12.85
N LEU A 318 -12.18 -33.07 11.64
CA LEU A 318 -12.82 -33.62 10.44
C LEU A 318 -12.95 -35.15 10.52
N ALA A 319 -11.94 -35.83 11.06
CA ALA A 319 -11.97 -37.29 11.24
C ALA A 319 -12.86 -37.76 12.40
N ASN A 320 -13.06 -36.94 13.43
CA ASN A 320 -13.96 -37.24 14.54
C ASN A 320 -14.66 -35.94 15.00
N PRO A 321 -15.98 -35.78 14.74
CA PRO A 321 -16.72 -34.56 15.07
C PRO A 321 -16.80 -34.29 16.59
N ASP A 322 -16.65 -35.32 17.43
CA ASP A 322 -16.61 -35.20 18.89
C ASP A 322 -15.21 -34.92 19.45
N TYR A 323 -14.20 -34.75 18.58
CA TYR A 323 -12.83 -34.44 19.00
C TYR A 323 -12.76 -33.07 19.70
N LYS A 324 -12.69 -33.10 21.04
CA LYS A 324 -12.34 -31.94 21.87
C LYS A 324 -10.85 -32.03 22.24
N PRO A 325 -10.01 -31.07 21.83
CA PRO A 325 -8.61 -31.07 22.25
C PRO A 325 -8.56 -30.96 23.78
N LYS A 326 -7.85 -31.88 24.44
CA LYS A 326 -7.60 -31.81 25.89
C LYS A 326 -7.02 -30.42 26.20
N LYS A 327 -7.77 -29.59 26.94
CA LYS A 327 -7.26 -28.32 27.45
C LYS A 327 -6.09 -28.67 28.36
N VAL A 328 -4.88 -28.33 27.96
CA VAL A 328 -3.73 -28.36 28.87
C VAL A 328 -4.08 -27.40 30.00
N HIS A 329 -4.32 -27.91 31.20
CA HIS A 329 -4.46 -27.10 32.40
C HIS A 329 -3.15 -26.34 32.55
N LYS A 330 -3.15 -25.04 32.21
CA LYS A 330 -2.17 -24.13 32.79
C LYS A 330 -2.50 -24.08 34.27
N PRO A 331 -1.55 -24.35 35.19
CA PRO A 331 -1.79 -24.13 36.60
C PRO A 331 -2.19 -22.66 36.76
N THR A 332 -3.44 -22.44 37.14
CA THR A 332 -3.93 -21.13 37.60
C THR A 332 -3.15 -20.78 38.86
N PRO A 333 -2.56 -19.57 38.99
CA PRO A 333 -2.00 -19.15 40.26
C PRO A 333 -3.17 -19.05 41.26
N SER A 334 -3.22 -19.98 42.21
CA SER A 334 -4.16 -19.92 43.31
C SER A 334 -3.79 -18.74 44.21
N ASN A 335 -4.59 -17.68 44.15
CA ASN A 335 -4.63 -16.64 45.17
C ASN A 335 -5.26 -17.23 46.44
N THR A 336 -4.46 -17.86 47.31
CA THR A 336 -4.80 -18.11 48.72
C THR A 336 -3.54 -18.52 49.49
N ALA A 337 -2.98 -17.57 50.25
CA ALA A 337 -2.30 -17.71 51.56
C ALA A 337 -1.20 -16.61 51.69
N PRO A 338 -1.08 -15.94 52.85
CA PRO A 338 0.09 -15.12 53.15
C PRO A 338 1.34 -16.02 53.15
N ALA A 339 2.44 -15.50 52.60
CA ALA A 339 3.70 -16.21 52.40
C ALA A 339 4.17 -16.85 53.72
N GLU A 340 4.10 -18.18 53.79
CA GLU A 340 4.87 -18.94 54.76
C GLU A 340 6.36 -18.59 54.55
N PRO A 341 7.10 -18.24 55.62
CA PRO A 341 8.52 -17.96 55.49
C PRO A 341 9.22 -19.19 54.92
N MET A 342 9.83 -18.98 53.76
CA MET A 342 10.48 -20.00 52.96
C MET A 342 11.58 -20.67 53.81
N HIS A 343 11.54 -21.99 53.94
CA HIS A 343 12.38 -22.71 54.90
C HIS A 343 13.88 -22.32 54.76
N PRO A 344 14.63 -22.08 55.86
CA PRO A 344 15.98 -21.48 55.83
C PRO A 344 16.99 -22.19 54.92
N SER A 345 16.84 -23.51 54.76
CA SER A 345 17.68 -24.32 53.88
C SER A 345 17.50 -23.99 52.39
N TRP A 346 16.36 -23.42 52.01
CA TRP A 346 16.05 -23.06 50.62
C TRP A 346 16.52 -21.65 50.28
N GLU A 347 16.44 -20.72 51.23
CA GLU A 347 17.06 -19.41 51.10
C GLU A 347 18.59 -19.51 51.07
N ALA A 348 19.18 -20.35 51.93
CA ALA A 348 20.61 -20.62 51.92
C ALA A 348 21.08 -21.20 50.57
N LYS A 349 20.31 -22.13 49.99
CA LYS A 349 20.63 -22.72 48.69
C LYS A 349 20.50 -21.72 47.53
N ARG A 350 19.50 -20.83 47.59
CA ARG A 350 19.35 -19.75 46.62
C ARG A 350 20.50 -18.75 46.73
N GLN A 351 20.88 -18.34 47.94
CA GLN A 351 22.02 -17.46 48.15
C GLN A 351 23.34 -18.09 47.69
N GLN A 352 23.57 -19.37 47.97
CA GLN A 352 24.77 -20.08 47.48
C GLN A 352 24.82 -20.08 45.95
N GLN A 353 23.69 -20.36 45.29
CA GLN A 353 23.61 -20.37 43.84
C GLN A 353 23.76 -18.96 43.23
N GLU A 354 23.23 -17.94 43.91
CA GLU A 354 23.40 -16.55 43.52
C GLU A 354 24.86 -16.09 43.70
N MET A 355 25.51 -16.42 44.82
CA MET A 355 26.93 -16.14 45.06
C MET A 355 27.82 -16.84 44.04
N MET A 356 27.58 -18.12 43.73
CA MET A 356 28.30 -18.83 42.67
C MET A 356 28.06 -18.19 41.30
N SER A 357 26.82 -17.82 40.97
CA SER A 357 26.52 -17.16 39.69
C SER A 357 27.21 -15.80 39.57
N LYS A 358 27.32 -15.06 40.68
CA LYS A 358 27.95 -13.74 40.73
C LYS A 358 29.46 -13.87 40.61
N ALA A 359 30.06 -14.86 41.25
CA ALA A 359 31.48 -15.22 41.10
C ALA A 359 31.82 -15.67 39.67
N LEU A 360 30.96 -16.46 39.02
CA LEU A 360 31.16 -16.89 37.63
C LEU A 360 30.90 -15.79 36.59
N SER A 361 30.06 -14.81 36.91
CA SER A 361 29.69 -13.72 35.99
C SER A 361 30.79 -12.66 35.81
N GLY A 362 31.93 -12.78 36.50
CA GLY A 362 33.09 -11.91 36.33
C GLY A 362 32.86 -10.45 36.74
N LYS A 363 31.79 -10.15 37.47
CA LYS A 363 31.41 -8.80 37.89
C LYS A 363 31.60 -8.60 39.40
N VAL A 364 32.84 -8.74 39.84
CA VAL A 364 33.30 -8.20 41.12
C VAL A 364 34.24 -7.04 40.81
N THR A 365 33.86 -5.87 41.31
CA THR A 365 34.63 -4.64 41.30
C THR A 365 35.99 -4.83 41.94
N SER A 366 37.03 -4.39 41.24
CA SER A 366 38.42 -4.26 41.67
C SER A 366 38.57 -3.60 43.05
N ASN A 367 39.43 -4.15 43.90
CA ASN A 367 40.52 -3.47 44.63
C ASN A 367 40.89 -4.24 45.90
N ASN A 368 41.96 -5.03 45.81
CA ASN A 368 43.06 -5.02 46.78
C ASN A 368 44.25 -5.74 46.12
N LYS A 369 45.29 -4.97 45.81
CA LYS A 369 46.59 -5.51 45.39
C LYS A 369 47.13 -6.33 46.56
N ILE A 370 47.35 -7.63 46.35
CA ILE A 370 48.22 -8.41 47.22
C ILE A 370 49.63 -8.15 46.70
N VAL A 371 50.42 -7.42 47.49
CA VAL A 371 51.87 -7.32 47.32
C VAL A 371 52.45 -8.58 47.94
N PHE A 372 53.18 -9.38 47.16
CA PHE A 372 54.00 -10.44 47.71
C PHE A 372 55.33 -9.82 48.14
N ASN A 373 55.64 -9.91 49.43
CA ASN A 373 57.00 -9.74 49.91
C ASN A 373 57.72 -11.06 49.67
N ASP A 374 58.85 -11.01 48.96
CA ASP A 374 59.82 -12.10 48.88
C ASP A 374 60.64 -12.10 50.19
N ASP A 375 60.44 -13.11 51.02
CA ASP A 375 61.39 -13.58 52.05
C ASP A 375 60.95 -15.01 52.46
N ASP A 376 61.49 -16.00 51.74
CA ASP A 376 62.10 -17.27 52.20
C ASP A 376 62.28 -18.27 51.05
#